data_AF-W0DIU2-F1
#
_entry.id   AF-W0DIU2-F1
#
_cell.length_a   1.000
_cell.length_b   1.000
_cell.length_c   1.000
_cell.angle_alpha   90.00
_cell.angle_beta   90.00
_cell.angle_gamma   90.00
#
_symmetry.space_group_name_H-M   'P 1'
#
loop_
_entity.id
_entity.type
_entity.pdbx_description
1 polymer ?
#
loop_
_entity_poly.entity_id
_entity_poly.type
_entity_poly.pdbx_seq_one_letter_code
_entity_poly.pdbx_strand_id
1 'polypeptide(L)'
;MAKIPAVVVSGFLGSGKTTFILRSLLPRLKGRKISVVVNDFGEVNYDKIRLYQEGLEVYGIEGNCFCCELGGEFLNTLASIKRQGVEFLVVETSGVSDPSPIYYSLESSGFSVELIMGVFALDIEEGLLKHPLLQAQMDASHCFVLTKADLLPEREVLRKLKPFLEWQKPTFLAKEGYVEEDIESLFGQVQEKPRSGGKHQSFESYTLRLKGFYSKLEVEEFFRKLPRNIYRAKGIIHCLESPLPLSLNYSFGNLIWERLEVEEEPFLVFIGDKIDHKLFEAFPKPQRLSYIHEKQCFPLCDFDAREGVGYIKGNLAGELETAERLLEELEEEDFLFVSGEALSFKGFSDIKKFCEDLKNSHFKRLVLWKVPSGVVSYLLEHLPPDKLVYHLSKHYLLPKAHLSLRVDTKEKEEVLLSLISKSFVV
;
A
#
# COMPACT_ATOMS: atom_id res chain seq x y z
N MET A 1 6.89 -38.48 6.88
CA MET A 1 7.20 -38.29 5.44
C MET A 1 8.43 -37.41 5.35
N ALA A 2 9.33 -37.69 4.40
CA ALA A 2 10.45 -36.79 4.12
C ALA A 2 9.93 -35.42 3.67
N LYS A 3 10.61 -34.34 4.08
CA LYS A 3 10.25 -32.98 3.64
C LYS A 3 10.58 -32.82 2.15
N ILE A 4 9.75 -32.07 1.43
CA ILE A 4 10.00 -31.75 0.01
C ILE A 4 11.06 -30.64 -0.05
N PRO A 5 12.19 -30.81 -0.77
CA PRO A 5 13.19 -29.76 -0.90
C PRO A 5 12.63 -28.53 -1.61
N ALA A 6 13.04 -27.35 -1.13
CA ALA A 6 12.59 -26.07 -1.64
C ALA A 6 13.73 -25.06 -1.73
N VAL A 7 13.68 -24.17 -2.71
CA VAL A 7 14.55 -23.00 -2.80
C VAL A 7 13.72 -21.73 -2.86
N VAL A 8 14.21 -20.68 -2.19
CA VAL A 8 13.57 -19.37 -2.18
C VAL A 8 14.43 -18.41 -3.01
N VAL A 9 13.82 -17.72 -3.95
CA VAL A 9 14.46 -16.70 -4.79
C VAL A 9 13.91 -15.34 -4.38
N SER A 10 14.75 -14.54 -3.74
CA SER A 10 14.42 -13.22 -3.22
C SER A 10 15.21 -12.11 -3.91
N GLY A 11 14.87 -10.85 -3.65
CA GLY A 11 15.54 -9.68 -4.21
C GLY A 11 14.59 -8.59 -4.66
N PHE A 12 15.12 -7.38 -4.86
CA PHE A 12 14.35 -6.16 -5.12
C PHE A 12 13.53 -6.21 -6.41
N LEU A 13 12.56 -5.29 -6.57
CA LEU A 13 11.79 -5.18 -7.81
C LEU A 13 12.72 -4.88 -9.00
N GLY A 14 12.46 -5.52 -10.14
CA GLY A 14 13.27 -5.34 -11.34
C GLY A 14 14.68 -5.96 -11.29
N SER A 15 14.99 -6.77 -10.27
CA SER A 15 16.29 -7.42 -10.16
C SER A 15 16.49 -8.63 -11.08
N GLY A 16 15.47 -9.04 -11.84
CA GLY A 16 15.56 -10.16 -12.78
C GLY A 16 15.34 -11.55 -12.15
N LYS A 17 14.68 -11.64 -10.99
CA LYS A 17 14.33 -12.91 -10.31
C LYS A 17 13.70 -13.94 -11.25
N THR A 18 12.60 -13.60 -11.91
CA THR A 18 11.88 -14.50 -12.81
C THR A 18 12.75 -14.93 -14.00
N THR A 19 13.51 -13.99 -14.59
CA THR A 19 14.44 -14.29 -15.68
C THR A 19 15.53 -15.27 -15.24
N PHE A 20 16.08 -15.07 -14.04
CA PHE A 20 17.07 -15.98 -13.44
C PHE A 20 16.48 -17.37 -13.18
N ILE A 21 15.27 -17.44 -12.63
CA ILE A 21 14.56 -18.70 -12.41
C ILE A 21 14.42 -19.46 -13.73
N LEU A 22 13.94 -18.77 -14.77
CA LEU A 22 13.71 -19.32 -16.10
C LEU A 22 14.98 -19.79 -16.80
N ARG A 23 15.99 -18.91 -16.88
CA ARG A 23 17.16 -19.15 -17.72
C ARG A 23 18.26 -19.94 -17.02
N SER A 24 18.32 -19.88 -15.69
CA SER A 24 19.41 -20.48 -14.92
C SER A 24 18.94 -21.63 -14.04
N LEU A 25 17.93 -21.40 -13.20
CA LEU A 25 17.57 -22.36 -12.14
C LEU A 25 16.78 -23.58 -12.66
N LEU A 26 15.69 -23.35 -13.39
CA LEU A 26 14.82 -24.44 -13.87
C LEU A 26 15.55 -25.43 -14.81
N PRO A 27 16.42 -24.99 -15.75
CA PRO A 27 17.18 -25.90 -16.58
C PRO A 27 18.06 -26.91 -15.82
N ARG A 28 18.53 -26.54 -14.62
CA ARG A 28 19.36 -27.39 -13.75
C ARG A 28 18.56 -28.40 -12.94
N LEU A 29 17.26 -28.16 -12.77
CA LEU A 29 16.34 -29.03 -12.03
C LEU A 29 15.60 -30.03 -12.93
N LYS A 30 15.93 -30.08 -14.24
CA LYS A 30 15.31 -30.97 -15.21
C LYS A 30 15.28 -32.43 -14.75
N GLY A 31 14.19 -33.11 -15.07
CA GLY A 31 13.97 -34.51 -14.68
C GLY A 31 13.31 -34.70 -13.31
N ARG A 32 13.00 -33.61 -12.59
CA ARG A 32 12.19 -33.64 -11.36
C ARG A 32 10.78 -33.09 -11.61
N LYS A 33 9.80 -33.54 -10.82
CA LYS A 33 8.49 -32.89 -10.77
C LYS A 33 8.58 -31.60 -9.94
N ILE A 34 8.77 -30.47 -10.61
CA ILE A 34 8.96 -29.16 -9.97
C ILE A 34 7.64 -28.40 -9.93
N SER A 35 7.40 -27.68 -8.84
CA SER A 35 6.43 -26.59 -8.80
C SER A 35 7.13 -25.26 -8.59
N VAL A 36 6.67 -24.23 -9.30
CA VAL A 36 7.11 -22.85 -9.10
C VAL A 36 5.96 -22.05 -8.54
N VAL A 37 6.18 -21.37 -7.42
CA VAL A 37 5.26 -20.42 -6.80
C VAL A 37 5.81 -19.01 -7.01
N VAL A 38 5.08 -18.17 -7.72
CA VAL A 38 5.48 -16.78 -8.01
C VAL A 38 4.54 -15.83 -7.29
N ASN A 39 5.12 -14.84 -6.59
CA ASN A 39 4.41 -13.77 -5.90
C ASN A 39 4.68 -12.43 -6.59
N ASP A 40 3.85 -12.08 -7.58
CA ASP A 40 4.01 -10.82 -8.32
C ASP A 40 2.98 -9.77 -7.89
N PHE A 41 3.39 -8.50 -7.93
CA PHE A 41 2.57 -7.33 -7.63
C PHE A 41 2.21 -6.65 -8.97
N GLY A 42 1.12 -7.07 -9.61
CA GLY A 42 0.66 -6.48 -10.89
C GLY A 42 -0.41 -7.30 -11.62
N GLU A 43 -1.29 -6.62 -12.35
CA GLU A 43 -2.31 -7.23 -13.22
C GLU A 43 -1.68 -7.82 -14.50
N VAL A 44 -2.05 -9.07 -14.81
CA VAL A 44 -1.79 -9.82 -16.06
C VAL A 44 -0.34 -10.27 -16.28
N ASN A 45 -0.12 -11.55 -15.94
CA ASN A 45 1.12 -12.32 -16.09
C ASN A 45 1.50 -12.59 -17.56
N TYR A 46 2.44 -11.83 -18.10
CA TYR A 46 3.20 -12.24 -19.30
C TYR A 46 4.10 -13.47 -19.01
N ASP A 47 4.50 -13.67 -17.74
CA ASP A 47 5.45 -14.71 -17.33
C ASP A 47 4.84 -16.10 -17.12
N LYS A 48 3.55 -16.20 -16.75
CA LYS A 48 2.82 -17.49 -16.67
C LYS A 48 2.80 -18.23 -18.01
N ILE A 49 2.72 -17.49 -19.11
CA ILE A 49 2.63 -18.03 -20.48
C ILE A 49 3.97 -18.66 -20.91
N ARG A 50 5.10 -18.07 -20.49
CA ARG A 50 6.44 -18.54 -20.88
C ARG A 50 6.85 -19.81 -20.12
N LEU A 51 6.44 -19.93 -18.87
CA LEU A 51 6.74 -21.08 -18.00
C LEU A 51 5.96 -22.36 -18.37
N TYR A 52 4.75 -22.23 -18.92
CA TYR A 52 3.95 -23.37 -19.39
C TYR A 52 4.56 -24.10 -20.61
N GLN A 53 5.40 -23.42 -21.39
CA GLN A 53 5.92 -23.94 -22.66
C GLN A 53 7.06 -24.99 -22.51
N GLU A 54 7.61 -25.20 -21.31
CA GLU A 54 8.73 -26.14 -21.07
C GLU A 54 8.33 -27.47 -20.38
N GLY A 55 7.03 -27.77 -20.22
CA GLY A 55 6.56 -29.00 -19.57
C GLY A 55 6.66 -28.99 -18.04
N LEU A 56 6.69 -27.80 -17.45
CA LEU A 56 6.74 -27.54 -16.00
C LEU A 56 5.34 -27.16 -15.48
N GLU A 57 4.94 -27.69 -14.32
CA GLU A 57 3.71 -27.27 -13.64
C GLU A 57 3.97 -26.02 -12.79
N VAL A 58 3.39 -24.89 -13.20
CA VAL A 58 3.60 -23.59 -12.55
C VAL A 58 2.32 -23.13 -11.88
N TYR A 59 2.41 -22.84 -10.59
CA TYR A 59 1.30 -22.36 -9.77
C TYR A 59 1.54 -20.88 -9.45
N GLY A 60 0.97 -19.99 -10.24
CA GLY A 60 0.97 -18.57 -9.88
C GLY A 60 -0.14 -18.27 -8.87
N ILE A 61 0.22 -17.65 -7.76
CA ILE A 61 -0.74 -17.12 -6.79
C ILE A 61 -1.06 -15.69 -7.27
N GLU A 62 -2.32 -15.44 -7.61
CA GLU A 62 -2.82 -14.11 -7.98
C GLU A 62 -3.39 -13.42 -6.75
N GLY A 63 -2.89 -12.22 -6.42
CA GLY A 63 -3.45 -11.41 -5.35
C GLY A 63 -2.43 -10.51 -4.68
N ASN A 64 -2.94 -9.59 -3.85
CA ASN A 64 -2.13 -8.74 -2.98
C ASN A 64 -1.13 -9.62 -2.21
N CYS A 65 0.16 -9.29 -2.34
CA CYS A 65 1.31 -10.00 -1.78
C CYS A 65 0.92 -10.96 -0.63
N PHE A 66 1.27 -12.24 -0.65
CA PHE A 66 1.06 -13.08 0.55
C PHE A 66 1.92 -12.58 1.75
N CYS A 67 2.84 -11.66 1.49
CA CYS A 67 3.52 -10.86 2.50
C CYS A 67 2.62 -9.76 3.10
N CYS A 68 1.52 -9.39 2.45
CA CYS A 68 0.55 -8.35 2.76
C CYS A 68 -0.81 -8.90 3.24
N GLU A 69 -1.30 -10.06 2.83
CA GLU A 69 -2.48 -10.71 3.43
C GLU A 69 -2.24 -12.20 3.66
N LEU A 70 -2.58 -12.65 4.88
CA LEU A 70 -2.89 -14.04 5.24
C LEU A 70 -1.97 -15.13 4.65
N GLY A 71 -1.12 -15.69 5.52
CA GLY A 71 -0.48 -16.99 5.28
C GLY A 71 -1.46 -18.13 4.91
N GLY A 72 -2.78 -17.95 4.99
CA GLY A 72 -3.78 -18.95 4.60
C GLY A 72 -3.72 -19.37 3.13
N GLU A 73 -3.62 -18.43 2.17
CA GLU A 73 -3.62 -18.80 0.75
C GLU A 73 -2.31 -19.45 0.31
N PHE A 74 -1.18 -18.95 0.83
CA PHE A 74 0.12 -19.58 0.63
C PHE A 74 0.15 -20.99 1.22
N LEU A 75 -0.31 -21.19 2.46
CA LEU A 75 -0.40 -22.51 3.08
C LEU A 75 -1.34 -23.47 2.33
N ASN A 76 -2.45 -22.97 1.79
CA ASN A 76 -3.36 -23.77 0.95
C ASN A 76 -2.69 -24.21 -0.36
N THR A 77 -1.96 -23.31 -1.01
CA THR A 77 -1.16 -23.63 -2.20
C THR A 77 -0.10 -24.68 -1.88
N LEU A 78 0.63 -24.51 -0.77
CA LEU A 78 1.61 -25.49 -0.29
C LEU A 78 0.98 -26.87 -0.02
N ALA A 79 -0.21 -26.90 0.58
CA ALA A 79 -0.96 -28.14 0.79
C ALA A 79 -1.41 -28.80 -0.53
N SER A 80 -1.79 -28.00 -1.52
CA SER A 80 -2.15 -28.49 -2.85
C SER A 80 -0.95 -29.11 -3.59
N ILE A 81 0.18 -28.40 -3.59
CA ILE A 81 1.47 -28.84 -4.17
C ILE A 81 1.89 -30.19 -3.58
N LYS A 82 1.75 -30.37 -2.26
CA LYS A 82 2.06 -31.66 -1.60
C LYS A 82 1.17 -32.80 -2.08
N ARG A 83 -0.13 -32.56 -2.32
CA ARG A 83 -1.05 -33.60 -2.82
C ARG A 83 -0.74 -34.04 -4.24
N GLN A 84 -0.06 -33.20 -5.03
CA GLN A 84 0.29 -33.48 -6.42
C GLN A 84 1.59 -34.29 -6.58
N GLY A 85 2.27 -34.66 -5.48
CA GLY A 85 3.49 -35.47 -5.53
C GLY A 85 4.70 -34.73 -6.07
N VAL A 86 4.80 -33.43 -5.81
CA VAL A 86 5.91 -32.57 -6.22
C VAL A 86 7.20 -33.00 -5.52
N GLU A 87 8.30 -33.04 -6.27
CA GLU A 87 9.63 -33.46 -5.79
C GLU A 87 10.50 -32.28 -5.41
N PHE A 88 10.23 -31.09 -5.94
CA PHE A 88 11.02 -29.88 -5.68
C PHE A 88 10.16 -28.62 -5.82
N LEU A 89 10.36 -27.66 -4.91
CA LEU A 89 9.62 -26.39 -4.92
C LEU A 89 10.57 -25.20 -5.15
N VAL A 90 10.23 -24.33 -6.10
CA VAL A 90 10.85 -23.01 -6.26
C VAL A 90 9.85 -21.95 -5.82
N VAL A 91 10.24 -21.07 -4.90
CA VAL A 91 9.39 -19.95 -4.46
C VAL A 91 10.05 -18.63 -4.82
N GLU A 92 9.42 -17.84 -5.68
CA GLU A 92 9.81 -16.45 -5.92
C GLU A 92 9.09 -15.53 -4.94
N THR A 93 9.85 -14.73 -4.20
CA THR A 93 9.31 -13.73 -3.28
C THR A 93 9.01 -12.43 -4.02
N SER A 94 8.02 -11.65 -3.57
CA SER A 94 7.79 -10.32 -4.14
C SER A 94 9.03 -9.43 -3.99
N GLY A 95 9.22 -8.52 -4.96
CA GLY A 95 10.30 -7.53 -4.97
C GLY A 95 10.38 -6.65 -3.72
N VAL A 96 9.27 -6.56 -2.97
CA VAL A 96 9.12 -5.74 -1.78
C VAL A 96 9.01 -6.55 -0.47
N SER A 97 9.46 -7.80 -0.46
CA SER A 97 9.30 -8.71 0.69
C SER A 97 10.63 -9.19 1.30
N ASP A 98 10.62 -9.42 2.62
CA ASP A 98 11.64 -10.19 3.34
C ASP A 98 11.37 -11.69 3.15
N PRO A 99 12.35 -12.51 2.73
CA PRO A 99 12.17 -13.96 2.55
C PRO A 99 12.07 -14.75 3.86
N SER A 100 12.42 -14.18 5.02
CA SER A 100 12.46 -14.91 6.30
C SER A 100 11.12 -15.53 6.72
N PRO A 101 9.97 -14.82 6.66
CA PRO A 101 8.66 -15.44 6.98
C PRO A 101 8.27 -16.59 6.04
N ILE A 102 8.73 -16.53 4.78
CA ILE A 102 8.48 -17.56 3.76
C ILE A 102 9.24 -18.83 4.13
N TYR A 103 10.51 -18.69 4.54
CA TYR A 103 11.31 -19.80 5.04
C TYR A 103 10.59 -20.57 6.16
N TYR A 104 10.10 -19.87 7.18
CA TYR A 104 9.40 -20.54 8.31
C TYR A 104 8.07 -21.16 7.90
N SER A 105 7.35 -20.54 6.97
CA SER A 105 6.08 -21.07 6.43
C SER A 105 6.32 -22.37 5.65
N LEU A 106 7.40 -22.43 4.87
CA LEU A 106 7.81 -23.64 4.15
C LEU A 106 8.23 -24.76 5.12
N GLU A 107 9.10 -24.45 6.08
CA GLU A 107 9.60 -25.41 7.07
C GLU A 107 8.49 -26.03 7.92
N SER A 108 7.49 -25.21 8.32
CA SER A 108 6.34 -25.66 9.09
C SER A 108 5.31 -26.44 8.25
N SER A 109 5.31 -26.25 6.92
CA SER A 109 4.42 -26.93 5.98
C SER A 109 4.97 -28.25 5.44
N GLY A 110 6.13 -28.69 5.92
CA GLY A 110 6.76 -29.95 5.50
C GLY A 110 7.61 -29.81 4.23
N PHE A 111 8.10 -28.61 3.93
CA PHE A 111 9.17 -28.38 2.97
C PHE A 111 10.50 -28.20 3.72
N SER A 112 11.61 -28.48 3.05
CA SER A 112 12.97 -28.29 3.56
C SER A 112 13.64 -27.22 2.70
N VAL A 113 13.86 -26.03 3.23
CA VAL A 113 14.47 -24.95 2.45
C VAL A 113 15.97 -25.20 2.35
N GLU A 114 16.42 -25.56 1.15
CA GLU A 114 17.81 -25.90 0.85
C GLU A 114 18.68 -24.67 0.60
N LEU A 115 18.09 -23.61 0.02
CA LEU A 115 18.81 -22.39 -0.32
C LEU A 115 17.87 -21.18 -0.42
N ILE A 116 18.33 -20.02 0.06
CA ILE A 116 17.74 -18.71 -0.21
C ILE A 116 18.71 -17.95 -1.11
N MET A 117 18.31 -17.65 -2.33
CA MET A 117 19.11 -16.92 -3.31
C MET A 117 18.68 -15.44 -3.33
N GLY A 118 19.63 -14.54 -3.08
CA GLY A 118 19.42 -13.10 -3.20
C GLY A 118 19.77 -12.60 -4.59
N VAL A 119 18.77 -12.34 -5.41
CA VAL A 119 18.93 -11.84 -6.79
C VAL A 119 18.92 -10.32 -6.78
N PHE A 120 20.06 -9.70 -7.09
CA PHE A 120 20.23 -8.25 -7.10
C PHE A 120 20.74 -7.79 -8.47
N ALA A 121 20.21 -6.71 -9.01
CA ALA A 121 20.74 -6.17 -10.25
C ALA A 121 22.00 -5.34 -9.97
N LEU A 122 23.05 -5.54 -10.77
CA LEU A 122 24.30 -4.84 -10.59
C LEU A 122 24.19 -3.35 -11.00
N ASP A 123 23.21 -2.99 -11.83
CA ASP A 123 22.92 -1.60 -12.18
C ASP A 123 22.25 -0.80 -11.05
N ILE A 124 21.90 -1.44 -9.92
CA ILE A 124 21.28 -0.78 -8.77
C ILE A 124 22.07 0.45 -8.28
N GLU A 125 21.33 1.47 -7.84
CA GLU A 125 21.92 2.66 -7.24
C GLU A 125 22.56 2.33 -5.88
N GLU A 126 23.78 2.82 -5.64
CA GLU A 126 24.54 2.53 -4.41
C GLU A 126 23.80 3.00 -3.15
N GLY A 127 23.01 4.08 -3.23
CA GLY A 127 22.20 4.56 -2.11
C GLY A 127 21.15 3.54 -1.67
N LEU A 128 20.59 2.79 -2.62
CA LEU A 128 19.56 1.79 -2.37
C LEU A 128 20.12 0.53 -1.68
N LEU A 129 21.44 0.27 -1.79
CA LEU A 129 22.12 -0.78 -1.02
C LEU A 129 21.89 -0.65 0.48
N LYS A 130 21.75 0.57 0.99
CA LYS A 130 21.52 0.86 2.42
C LYS A 130 20.04 0.79 2.83
N HIS A 131 19.14 0.57 1.88
CA HIS A 131 17.71 0.52 2.16
C HIS A 131 17.38 -0.66 3.10
N PRO A 132 16.57 -0.47 4.16
CA PRO A 132 16.32 -1.51 5.16
C PRO A 132 15.81 -2.83 4.58
N LEU A 133 14.88 -2.78 3.62
CA LEU A 133 14.37 -3.98 2.95
C LEU A 133 15.48 -4.73 2.19
N LEU A 134 16.34 -4.00 1.48
CA LEU A 134 17.39 -4.62 0.68
C LEU A 134 18.44 -5.25 1.59
N GLN A 135 18.79 -4.57 2.69
CA GLN A 135 19.63 -5.13 3.75
C GLN A 135 19.02 -6.41 4.33
N ALA A 136 17.72 -6.44 4.61
CA ALA A 136 17.04 -7.65 5.10
C ALA A 136 17.08 -8.81 4.08
N GLN A 137 16.83 -8.51 2.80
CA GLN A 137 16.96 -9.50 1.71
C GLN A 137 18.40 -10.03 1.60
N MET A 138 19.39 -9.14 1.72
CA MET A 138 20.81 -9.50 1.70
C MET A 138 21.19 -10.34 2.91
N ASP A 139 20.75 -9.98 4.12
CA ASP A 139 20.97 -10.70 5.38
C ASP A 139 20.41 -12.12 5.33
N ALA A 140 19.18 -12.30 4.86
CA ALA A 140 18.48 -13.58 4.81
C ALA A 140 18.98 -14.51 3.68
N SER A 141 19.63 -13.97 2.65
CA SER A 141 20.14 -14.78 1.53
C SER A 141 21.34 -15.61 1.92
N HIS A 142 21.46 -16.82 1.38
CA HIS A 142 22.62 -17.69 1.56
C HIS A 142 23.71 -17.44 0.51
N CYS A 143 23.29 -17.03 -0.69
CA CYS A 143 24.18 -16.61 -1.76
C CYS A 143 23.57 -15.42 -2.52
N PHE A 144 24.39 -14.73 -3.29
CA PHE A 144 23.98 -13.63 -4.15
C PHE A 144 24.09 -14.00 -5.62
N VAL A 145 23.09 -13.60 -6.39
CA VAL A 145 23.09 -13.67 -7.85
C VAL A 145 22.98 -12.24 -8.36
N LEU A 146 24.05 -11.75 -8.97
CA LEU A 146 24.16 -10.38 -9.45
C LEU A 146 23.84 -10.32 -10.94
N THR A 147 22.63 -9.87 -11.27
CA THR A 147 22.11 -9.83 -12.64
C THR A 147 22.53 -8.56 -13.37
N LYS A 148 22.33 -8.53 -14.69
CA LYS A 148 22.66 -7.41 -15.57
C LYS A 148 24.15 -7.04 -15.57
N ALA A 149 25.02 -7.99 -15.23
CA ALA A 149 26.46 -7.79 -15.30
C ALA A 149 26.92 -7.55 -16.76
N ASP A 150 26.17 -8.07 -17.73
CA ASP A 150 26.35 -7.87 -19.17
C ASP A 150 26.07 -6.44 -19.66
N LEU A 151 25.31 -5.63 -18.90
CA LEU A 151 24.97 -4.26 -19.28
C LEU A 151 26.03 -3.24 -18.84
N LEU A 152 27.04 -3.67 -18.09
CA LEU A 152 28.03 -2.78 -17.48
C LEU A 152 29.43 -3.06 -18.05
N PRO A 153 30.25 -2.02 -18.27
CA PRO A 153 31.67 -2.20 -18.57
C PRO A 153 32.38 -2.98 -17.45
N GLU A 154 33.37 -3.81 -17.79
CA GLU A 154 34.08 -4.69 -16.84
C GLU A 154 34.63 -3.93 -15.61
N ARG A 155 35.18 -2.73 -15.84
CA ARG A 155 35.67 -1.86 -14.75
C ARG A 155 34.56 -1.46 -13.78
N GLU A 156 33.35 -1.24 -14.27
CA GLU A 156 32.21 -0.87 -13.43
C GLU A 156 31.64 -2.08 -12.69
N VAL A 157 31.59 -3.25 -13.34
CA VAL A 157 31.25 -4.52 -12.68
C VAL A 157 32.12 -4.74 -11.45
N LEU A 158 33.45 -4.65 -11.59
CA LEU A 158 34.39 -4.82 -10.48
C LEU A 158 34.19 -3.80 -9.35
N ARG A 159 33.82 -2.55 -9.69
CA ARG A 159 33.54 -1.50 -8.70
C ARG A 159 32.28 -1.83 -7.91
N LYS A 160 31.20 -2.20 -8.60
CA LYS A 160 29.88 -2.47 -8.02
C LYS A 160 29.77 -3.82 -7.32
N LEU A 161 30.68 -4.76 -7.59
CA LEU A 161 30.76 -6.04 -6.91
C LEU A 161 31.26 -5.92 -5.46
N LYS A 162 32.11 -4.93 -5.16
CA LYS A 162 32.77 -4.79 -3.84
C LYS A 162 31.79 -4.80 -2.65
N PRO A 163 30.70 -4.00 -2.64
CA PRO A 163 29.78 -3.97 -1.51
C PRO A 163 29.08 -5.32 -1.27
N PHE A 164 28.92 -6.17 -2.28
CA PHE A 164 28.34 -7.50 -2.13
C PHE A 164 29.35 -8.49 -1.55
N LEU A 165 30.63 -8.41 -1.97
CA LEU A 165 31.69 -9.27 -1.45
C LEU A 165 31.95 -9.05 0.05
N GLU A 166 31.73 -7.83 0.56
CA GLU A 166 31.88 -7.50 1.99
C GLU A 166 30.97 -8.35 2.91
N TRP A 167 29.88 -8.91 2.37
CA TRP A 167 28.98 -9.81 3.09
C TRP A 167 29.51 -11.22 3.27
N GLN A 168 30.61 -11.57 2.58
CA GLN A 168 31.26 -12.89 2.66
C GLN A 168 30.31 -14.06 2.30
N LYS A 169 29.40 -13.82 1.35
CA LYS A 169 28.50 -14.84 0.82
C LYS A 169 28.94 -15.27 -0.58
N PRO A 170 28.75 -16.55 -0.96
CA PRO A 170 28.93 -16.99 -2.33
C PRO A 170 28.18 -16.05 -3.28
N THR A 171 28.88 -15.52 -4.27
CA THR A 171 28.37 -14.48 -5.17
C THR A 171 28.61 -14.91 -6.61
N PHE A 172 27.54 -14.93 -7.39
CA PHE A 172 27.53 -15.38 -8.78
C PHE A 172 27.13 -14.23 -9.69
N LEU A 173 27.80 -14.11 -10.84
CA LEU A 173 27.42 -13.14 -11.86
C LEU A 173 26.46 -13.79 -12.84
N ALA A 174 25.31 -13.14 -13.07
CA ALA A 174 24.35 -13.57 -14.08
C ALA A 174 24.39 -12.63 -15.28
N LYS A 175 24.65 -13.20 -16.47
CA LYS A 175 24.61 -12.50 -17.76
C LYS A 175 23.33 -12.87 -18.49
N GLU A 176 22.53 -11.87 -18.83
CA GLU A 176 21.16 -12.05 -19.36
C GLU A 176 20.29 -13.02 -18.53
N GLY A 177 20.52 -13.10 -17.21
CA GLY A 177 19.82 -13.99 -16.30
C GLY A 177 20.38 -15.42 -16.23
N TYR A 178 21.47 -15.74 -16.93
CA TYR A 178 22.16 -17.03 -16.83
C TYR A 178 23.42 -16.93 -15.96
N VAL A 179 23.55 -17.83 -14.98
CA VAL A 179 24.78 -18.05 -14.21
C VAL A 179 25.53 -19.22 -14.86
N GLU A 180 26.83 -19.08 -15.10
CA GLU A 180 27.65 -20.14 -15.71
C GLU A 180 28.13 -21.17 -14.68
N GLU A 181 28.42 -20.68 -13.48
CA GLU A 181 28.88 -21.48 -12.36
C GLU A 181 27.80 -22.44 -11.81
N ASP A 182 28.26 -23.47 -11.12
CA ASP A 182 27.44 -24.51 -10.48
C ASP A 182 26.87 -23.98 -9.16
N ILE A 183 25.68 -23.38 -9.22
CA ILE A 183 24.95 -22.86 -8.05
C ILE A 183 24.21 -23.97 -7.30
N GLU A 184 23.82 -25.04 -8.00
CA GLU A 184 23.10 -26.18 -7.46
C GLU A 184 23.96 -27.01 -6.49
N SER A 185 25.29 -26.92 -6.62
CA SER A 185 26.24 -27.45 -5.64
C SER A 185 25.98 -26.92 -4.21
N LEU A 186 25.37 -25.74 -4.05
CA LEU A 186 25.04 -25.17 -2.74
C LEU A 186 23.78 -25.78 -2.11
N PHE A 187 22.96 -26.54 -2.85
CA PHE A 187 21.71 -27.08 -2.32
C PHE A 187 21.98 -28.06 -1.19
N GLY A 188 21.36 -27.81 -0.04
CA GLY A 188 21.51 -28.65 1.16
C GLY A 188 22.86 -28.51 1.88
N GLN A 189 23.80 -27.73 1.37
CA GLN A 189 25.07 -27.44 2.06
C GLN A 189 24.92 -26.35 3.13
N VAL A 190 23.88 -25.53 3.02
CA VAL A 190 23.66 -24.42 3.94
C VAL A 190 22.86 -24.89 5.15
N GLN A 191 23.55 -25.11 6.27
CA GLN A 191 22.93 -25.47 7.54
C GLN A 191 22.48 -24.25 8.37
N GLU A 192 23.00 -23.06 8.06
CA GLU A 192 22.61 -21.83 8.74
C GLU A 192 21.21 -21.42 8.30
N LYS A 193 20.29 -21.33 9.26
CA LYS A 193 18.98 -20.69 9.03
C LYS A 193 19.20 -19.24 8.60
N PRO A 194 18.34 -18.66 7.75
CA PRO A 194 18.43 -17.24 7.44
C PRO A 194 18.54 -16.45 8.73
N ARG A 195 19.54 -15.57 8.78
CA ARG A 195 19.58 -14.55 9.83
C ARG A 195 18.38 -13.66 9.59
N SER A 196 17.29 -13.93 10.30
CA SER A 196 16.36 -12.86 10.62
C SER A 196 17.19 -11.76 11.26
N GLY A 197 16.97 -10.50 10.88
CA GLY A 197 17.43 -9.40 11.71
C GLY A 197 16.88 -9.60 13.12
N GLY A 198 17.69 -10.15 14.02
CA GLY A 198 17.28 -10.58 15.37
C GLY A 198 17.11 -12.10 15.51
N LYS A 199 17.78 -12.69 16.51
CA LYS A 199 17.62 -14.09 16.92
C LYS A 199 16.13 -14.42 17.09
N HIS A 200 15.62 -15.47 16.45
CA HIS A 200 14.32 -16.04 16.86
C HIS A 200 14.38 -16.44 18.33
N GLN A 201 13.65 -15.71 19.17
CA GLN A 201 13.04 -16.20 20.40
C GLN A 201 11.84 -15.30 20.68
N SER A 202 10.64 -15.87 20.46
CA SER A 202 9.29 -15.27 20.53
C SER A 202 8.97 -14.15 19.55
N PHE A 203 8.15 -14.45 18.53
CA PHE A 203 7.35 -13.43 17.88
C PHE A 203 6.41 -12.84 18.93
N GLU A 204 6.54 -11.55 19.16
CA GLU A 204 5.65 -10.81 20.02
C GLU A 204 4.70 -10.01 19.13
N SER A 205 3.45 -9.90 19.56
CA SER A 205 2.51 -8.97 18.99
C SER A 205 2.10 -7.96 20.05
N TYR A 206 2.01 -6.70 19.63
CA TYR A 206 1.49 -5.63 20.46
C TYR A 206 0.32 -4.97 19.75
N THR A 207 -0.85 -4.99 20.39
CA THR A 207 -2.04 -4.33 19.86
C THR A 207 -2.22 -2.97 20.53
N LEU A 208 -1.98 -1.92 19.77
CA LEU A 208 -2.29 -0.55 20.14
C LEU A 208 -3.77 -0.27 19.82
N ARG A 209 -4.59 -0.11 20.86
CA ARG A 209 -5.98 0.34 20.70
C ARG A 209 -5.99 1.86 20.55
N LEU A 210 -6.59 2.33 19.47
CA LEU A 210 -6.66 3.75 19.15
C LEU A 210 -8.04 4.31 19.55
N LYS A 211 -8.09 5.61 19.82
CA LYS A 211 -9.33 6.29 20.21
C LYS A 211 -9.39 7.66 19.56
N GLY A 212 -10.35 7.87 18.67
CA GLY A 212 -10.52 9.15 17.97
C GLY A 212 -9.70 9.25 16.70
N PHE A 213 -9.42 10.49 16.29
CA PHE A 213 -8.78 10.81 15.01
C PHE A 213 -7.32 11.20 15.19
N TYR A 214 -6.48 10.84 14.21
CA TYR A 214 -5.04 11.07 14.21
C TYR A 214 -4.63 11.84 12.95
N SER A 215 -3.54 12.60 12.98
CA SER A 215 -2.98 13.12 11.73
C SER A 215 -2.22 12.01 11.00
N LYS A 216 -2.55 11.79 9.73
CA LYS A 216 -1.85 10.85 8.86
C LYS A 216 -0.35 11.16 8.81
N LEU A 217 0.04 12.43 8.72
CA LEU A 217 1.45 12.84 8.67
C LEU A 217 2.23 12.44 9.93
N GLU A 218 1.65 12.68 11.12
CA GLU A 218 2.28 12.31 12.39
C GLU A 218 2.42 10.79 12.52
N VAL A 219 1.44 10.04 12.03
CA VAL A 219 1.48 8.57 11.99
C VAL A 219 2.59 8.09 11.04
N GLU A 220 2.68 8.64 9.83
CA GLU A 220 3.75 8.30 8.89
C GLU A 220 5.15 8.61 9.45
N GLU A 221 5.29 9.71 10.19
CA GLU A 221 6.55 10.05 10.85
C GLU A 221 6.92 9.05 11.96
N PHE A 222 5.95 8.59 12.74
CA PHE A 222 6.15 7.51 13.72
C PHE A 222 6.62 6.22 13.03
N PHE A 223 5.95 5.81 11.95
CA PHE A 223 6.28 4.60 11.19
C PHE A 223 7.68 4.65 10.58
N ARG A 224 8.13 5.82 10.10
CA ARG A 224 9.47 6.03 9.56
C ARG A 224 10.58 5.83 10.61
N LYS A 225 10.27 6.06 11.89
CA LYS A 225 11.20 5.94 13.02
C LYS A 225 11.14 4.57 13.71
N LEU A 226 10.31 3.63 13.22
CA LEU A 226 10.19 2.31 13.82
C LEU A 226 11.54 1.58 13.81
N PRO A 227 11.92 0.93 14.93
CA PRO A 227 13.15 0.16 14.99
C PRO A 227 13.04 -1.11 14.13
N ARG A 228 14.18 -1.61 13.67
CA ARG A 228 14.26 -2.75 12.73
C ARG A 228 13.69 -4.06 13.27
N ASN A 229 13.52 -4.17 14.58
CA ASN A 229 12.90 -5.33 15.22
C ASN A 229 11.37 -5.32 15.12
N ILE A 230 10.74 -4.24 14.63
CA ILE A 230 9.33 -4.22 14.23
C ILE A 230 9.24 -4.56 12.75
N TYR A 231 8.79 -5.77 12.46
CA TYR A 231 8.74 -6.33 11.11
C TYR A 231 7.50 -5.87 10.36
N ARG A 232 6.38 -5.78 11.08
CA ARG A 232 5.07 -5.53 10.48
C ARG A 232 4.20 -4.71 11.40
N ALA A 233 3.33 -3.90 10.81
CA ALA A 233 2.13 -3.45 11.47
C ALA A 233 0.93 -3.54 10.55
N LYS A 234 -0.24 -3.79 11.12
CA LYS A 234 -1.51 -3.75 10.42
C LYS A 234 -2.60 -3.19 11.29
N GLY A 235 -3.53 -2.49 10.68
CA GLY A 235 -4.82 -2.27 11.32
C GLY A 235 -5.56 -1.11 10.72
N ILE A 236 -6.49 -0.59 11.50
CA ILE A 236 -7.45 0.42 11.07
C ILE A 236 -7.19 1.66 11.89
N ILE A 237 -7.15 2.81 11.22
CA ILE A 237 -6.95 4.09 11.88
C ILE A 237 -7.87 5.14 11.26
N HIS A 238 -8.43 5.99 12.11
CA HIS A 238 -9.20 7.14 11.68
C HIS A 238 -8.25 8.32 11.57
N CYS A 239 -8.03 8.79 10.35
CA CYS A 239 -7.20 9.95 10.09
C CYS A 239 -8.06 11.19 9.89
N LEU A 240 -7.58 12.35 10.32
CA LEU A 240 -8.25 13.63 10.08
C LEU A 240 -8.40 13.89 8.58
N GLU A 241 -7.43 13.43 7.81
CA GLU A 241 -7.29 13.66 6.38
C GLU A 241 -8.29 12.83 5.55
N SER A 242 -9.05 11.92 6.16
CA SER A 242 -9.99 11.04 5.48
C SER A 242 -11.31 10.93 6.25
N PRO A 243 -12.48 11.12 5.60
CA PRO A 243 -13.77 10.82 6.21
C PRO A 243 -14.00 9.31 6.37
N LEU A 244 -13.24 8.47 5.65
CA LEU A 244 -13.28 7.02 5.73
C LEU A 244 -12.17 6.50 6.65
N PRO A 245 -12.44 5.42 7.41
CA PRO A 245 -11.37 4.66 8.06
C PRO A 245 -10.30 4.25 7.04
N LEU A 246 -9.04 4.27 7.46
CA LEU A 246 -7.92 3.84 6.63
C LEU A 246 -7.35 2.53 7.18
N SER A 247 -7.19 1.56 6.29
CA SER A 247 -6.33 0.41 6.52
C SER A 247 -4.88 0.84 6.36
N LEU A 248 -4.08 0.55 7.37
CA LEU A 248 -2.65 0.76 7.38
C LEU A 248 -1.97 -0.60 7.28
N ASN A 249 -1.14 -0.78 6.25
CA ASN A 249 -0.29 -1.93 6.08
C ASN A 249 1.18 -1.48 6.09
N TYR A 250 1.93 -1.88 7.12
CA TYR A 250 3.36 -1.64 7.23
C TYR A 250 4.13 -2.95 7.20
N SER A 251 5.16 -3.01 6.36
CA SER A 251 6.09 -4.14 6.27
C SER A 251 7.50 -3.61 6.02
N PHE A 252 8.40 -3.78 6.98
CA PHE A 252 9.84 -3.50 6.83
C PHE A 252 10.19 -2.13 6.21
N GLY A 253 9.58 -1.07 6.73
CA GLY A 253 9.82 0.31 6.28
C GLY A 253 8.89 0.78 5.15
N ASN A 254 8.17 -0.14 4.50
CA ASN A 254 7.14 0.22 3.53
C ASN A 254 5.80 0.43 4.24
N LEU A 255 5.13 1.54 3.95
CA LEU A 255 3.85 1.92 4.54
C LEU A 255 2.84 2.18 3.42
N ILE A 256 1.75 1.41 3.42
CA ILE A 256 0.67 1.48 2.45
C ILE A 256 -0.62 1.82 3.18
N TRP A 257 -1.43 2.65 2.52
CA TRP A 257 -2.73 3.10 3.01
C TRP A 257 -3.82 2.69 2.03
N GLU A 258 -4.92 2.13 2.54
CA GLU A 258 -6.10 1.80 1.74
C GLU A 258 -7.36 2.34 2.45
N ARG A 259 -8.38 2.71 1.69
CA ARG A 259 -9.65 3.17 2.25
C ARG A 259 -10.51 1.97 2.62
N LEU A 260 -11.20 2.05 3.76
CA LEU A 260 -12.14 1.04 4.20
C LEU A 260 -13.54 1.63 4.24
N GLU A 261 -14.50 0.93 3.64
CA GLU A 261 -15.93 1.25 3.71
C GLU A 261 -16.64 0.53 4.86
N VAL A 262 -15.87 0.04 5.83
CA VAL A 262 -16.34 -0.63 7.05
C VAL A 262 -15.96 0.18 8.27
N GLU A 263 -16.90 0.31 9.20
CA GLU A 263 -16.66 1.00 10.47
C GLU A 263 -16.23 -0.04 11.51
N GLU A 264 -14.94 -0.07 11.80
CA GLU A 264 -14.35 -0.91 12.84
C GLU A 264 -13.64 -0.03 13.86
N GLU A 265 -13.53 -0.53 15.10
CA GLU A 265 -12.74 0.18 16.12
C GLU A 265 -11.29 0.30 15.66
N PRO A 266 -10.68 1.50 15.68
CA PRO A 266 -9.34 1.67 15.19
C PRO A 266 -8.33 0.97 16.13
N PHE A 267 -7.45 0.19 15.54
CA PHE A 267 -6.38 -0.53 16.22
C PHE A 267 -5.18 -0.66 15.29
N LEU A 268 -3.99 -0.83 15.86
CA LEU A 268 -2.80 -1.25 15.14
C LEU A 268 -2.18 -2.44 15.86
N VAL A 269 -1.98 -3.54 15.14
CA VAL A 269 -1.22 -4.70 15.60
C VAL A 269 0.18 -4.59 15.03
N PHE A 270 1.17 -4.52 15.91
CA PHE A 270 2.59 -4.56 15.57
C PHE A 270 3.13 -5.96 15.82
N ILE A 271 3.99 -6.45 14.94
CA ILE A 271 4.64 -7.76 15.03
C ILE A 271 6.15 -7.57 14.92
N GLY A 272 6.89 -8.18 15.83
CA GLY A 272 8.33 -7.99 15.95
C GLY A 272 9.00 -8.98 16.89
N ASP A 273 10.31 -8.80 17.11
CA ASP A 273 11.13 -9.48 18.10
C ASP A 273 11.49 -8.51 19.23
N LYS A 274 11.31 -8.92 20.49
CA LYS A 274 11.60 -8.10 21.70
C LYS A 274 11.03 -6.69 21.58
N ILE A 275 9.71 -6.59 21.45
CA ILE A 275 9.04 -5.30 21.24
C ILE A 275 9.16 -4.48 22.54
N ASP A 276 9.86 -3.35 22.49
CA ASP A 276 9.83 -2.39 23.59
C ASP A 276 8.49 -1.65 23.57
N HIS A 277 7.58 -2.01 24.50
CA HIS A 277 6.25 -1.41 24.57
C HIS A 277 6.29 0.10 24.83
N LYS A 278 7.38 0.65 25.38
CA LYS A 278 7.53 2.10 25.59
C LYS A 278 7.60 2.87 24.27
N LEU A 279 7.97 2.22 23.17
CA LEU A 279 7.92 2.80 21.83
C LEU A 279 6.55 3.40 21.51
N PHE A 280 5.48 2.73 21.93
CA PHE A 280 4.11 3.14 21.63
C PHE A 280 3.59 4.28 22.51
N GLU A 281 4.32 4.67 23.57
CA GLU A 281 4.03 5.90 24.31
C GLU A 281 4.31 7.15 23.47
N ALA A 282 5.22 7.03 22.49
CA ALA A 282 5.52 8.07 21.51
C ALA A 282 4.57 8.04 20.30
N PHE A 283 3.60 7.12 20.26
CA PHE A 283 2.59 7.13 19.20
C PHE A 283 1.80 8.45 19.24
N PRO A 284 1.45 9.05 18.09
CA PRO A 284 0.73 10.31 18.05
C PRO A 284 -0.51 10.29 18.94
N LYS A 285 -0.79 11.40 19.63
CA LYS A 285 -1.99 11.50 20.47
C LYS A 285 -3.21 11.77 19.58
N PRO A 286 -4.37 11.21 19.92
CA PRO A 286 -5.58 11.53 19.19
C PRO A 286 -5.90 13.01 19.34
N GLN A 287 -6.24 13.64 18.22
CA GLN A 287 -6.61 15.04 18.20
C GLN A 287 -8.04 15.19 18.72
N ARG A 288 -8.22 16.05 19.72
CA ARG A 288 -9.55 16.43 20.20
C ARG A 288 -10.15 17.39 19.19
N LEU A 289 -11.02 16.88 18.34
CA LEU A 289 -11.86 17.71 17.51
C LEU A 289 -13.07 18.12 18.32
N SER A 290 -13.18 19.40 18.67
CA SER A 290 -14.49 20.00 18.91
C SER A 290 -15.27 20.11 17.59
N TYR A 291 -14.54 20.28 16.46
CA TYR A 291 -15.03 20.34 15.08
C TYR A 291 -13.91 19.87 14.11
N ILE A 292 -14.25 19.16 13.03
CA ILE A 292 -13.32 18.82 11.93
C ILE A 292 -13.09 20.09 11.09
N HIS A 293 -11.88 20.67 11.10
CA HIS A 293 -11.57 21.81 10.25
C HIS A 293 -11.24 21.37 8.82
N GLU A 294 -11.70 22.13 7.82
CA GLU A 294 -11.51 21.88 6.38
C GLU A 294 -10.03 21.74 5.97
N LYS A 295 -9.08 22.38 6.69
CA LYS A 295 -7.63 22.20 6.48
C LYS A 295 -7.07 20.86 6.93
N GLN A 296 -7.85 20.08 7.68
CA GLN A 296 -7.43 18.79 8.25
C GLN A 296 -8.00 17.60 7.47
N CYS A 297 -9.08 17.78 6.70
CA CYS A 297 -9.65 16.77 5.78
C CYS A 297 -9.25 17.08 4.33
N PHE A 298 -8.28 16.36 3.77
CA PHE A 298 -8.01 16.47 2.35
C PHE A 298 -9.19 15.90 1.54
N PRO A 299 -9.55 16.52 0.41
CA PRO A 299 -10.49 15.92 -0.53
C PRO A 299 -10.07 14.52 -0.97
N LEU A 300 -11.06 13.64 -1.13
CA LEU A 300 -10.82 12.26 -1.58
C LEU A 300 -10.70 12.14 -3.11
N CYS A 301 -11.14 13.16 -3.85
CA CYS A 301 -11.02 13.32 -5.28
C CYS A 301 -10.06 14.47 -5.64
N ASP A 302 -9.84 14.67 -6.94
CA ASP A 302 -9.05 15.82 -7.43
C ASP A 302 -9.55 17.12 -6.80
N PHE A 303 -8.62 17.99 -6.43
CA PHE A 303 -8.94 19.26 -5.80
C PHE A 303 -8.00 20.37 -6.26
N ASP A 304 -8.48 21.61 -6.16
CA ASP A 304 -7.72 22.80 -6.55
C ASP A 304 -7.64 23.80 -5.39
N ALA A 305 -6.44 24.34 -5.18
CA ALA A 305 -6.13 25.35 -4.16
C ALA A 305 -5.79 26.73 -4.76
N ARG A 306 -5.76 26.88 -6.09
CA ARG A 306 -5.49 28.16 -6.78
C ARG A 306 -6.53 29.21 -6.38
N GLU A 307 -6.10 30.46 -6.33
CA GLU A 307 -6.94 31.62 -6.06
C GLU A 307 -7.55 32.18 -7.35
N GLY A 308 -8.70 32.87 -7.24
CA GLY A 308 -9.35 33.55 -8.37
C GLY A 308 -10.00 32.63 -9.41
N VAL A 309 -10.14 31.34 -9.11
CA VAL A 309 -10.75 30.35 -10.00
C VAL A 309 -11.98 29.72 -9.35
N GLY A 310 -12.85 29.17 -10.19
CA GLY A 310 -13.97 28.33 -9.80
C GLY A 310 -14.12 27.16 -10.77
N TYR A 311 -15.10 26.30 -10.51
CA TYR A 311 -15.43 25.19 -11.39
C TYR A 311 -16.93 25.16 -11.69
N ILE A 312 -17.27 24.91 -12.96
CA ILE A 312 -18.64 24.73 -13.42
C ILE A 312 -18.68 23.43 -14.24
N LYS A 313 -19.46 22.45 -13.78
CA LYS A 313 -19.68 21.14 -14.42
C LYS A 313 -18.36 20.46 -14.81
N GLY A 314 -17.37 20.45 -13.92
CA GLY A 314 -16.06 19.86 -14.18
C GLY A 314 -15.04 20.76 -14.87
N ASN A 315 -15.44 21.92 -15.41
CA ASN A 315 -14.55 22.80 -16.16
C ASN A 315 -14.05 23.94 -15.29
N LEU A 316 -12.76 24.27 -15.44
CA LEU A 316 -12.16 25.44 -14.82
C LEU A 316 -12.82 26.71 -15.37
N ALA A 317 -13.27 27.58 -14.48
CA ALA A 317 -13.91 28.85 -14.78
C ALA A 317 -13.30 29.98 -13.94
N GLY A 318 -13.60 31.22 -14.31
CA GLY A 318 -13.26 32.37 -13.46
C GLY A 318 -14.12 32.39 -12.19
N GLU A 319 -13.58 32.95 -11.11
CA GLU A 319 -14.33 33.10 -9.86
C GLU A 319 -15.63 33.92 -10.03
N LEU A 320 -15.57 35.04 -10.77
CA LEU A 320 -16.73 35.89 -11.05
C LEU A 320 -17.81 35.14 -11.85
N GLU A 321 -17.41 34.50 -12.94
CA GLU A 321 -18.29 33.69 -13.80
C GLU A 321 -18.99 32.58 -12.99
N THR A 322 -18.23 31.92 -12.10
CA THR A 322 -18.76 30.88 -11.23
C THR A 322 -19.77 31.43 -10.22
N ALA A 323 -19.53 32.63 -9.68
CA ALA A 323 -20.46 33.29 -8.77
C ALA A 323 -21.74 33.73 -9.48
N GLU A 324 -21.65 34.33 -10.67
CA GLU A 324 -22.80 34.71 -11.49
C GLU A 324 -23.65 33.47 -11.83
N ARG A 325 -23.00 32.38 -12.24
CA ARG A 325 -23.69 31.12 -12.53
C ARG A 325 -24.40 30.53 -11.32
N LEU A 326 -23.78 30.59 -10.14
CA LEU A 326 -24.40 30.15 -8.89
C LEU A 326 -25.68 30.94 -8.61
N LEU A 327 -25.66 32.27 -8.80
CA LEU A 327 -26.81 33.12 -8.58
C LEU A 327 -27.97 32.77 -9.50
N GLU A 328 -27.70 32.64 -10.80
CA GLU A 328 -28.70 32.23 -11.79
C GLU A 328 -29.37 30.91 -11.41
N GLU A 329 -28.59 29.89 -11.06
CA GLU A 329 -29.14 28.56 -10.77
C GLU A 329 -29.85 28.46 -9.40
N LEU A 330 -29.58 29.38 -8.46
CA LEU A 330 -30.27 29.46 -7.17
C LEU A 330 -31.61 30.20 -7.25
N GLU A 331 -31.84 31.01 -8.29
CA GLU A 331 -33.13 31.70 -8.50
C GLU A 331 -34.18 30.82 -9.20
N GLU A 332 -33.74 29.76 -9.90
CA GLU A 332 -34.61 28.96 -10.77
C GLU A 332 -35.35 27.79 -10.10
N GLU A 333 -34.78 27.13 -9.08
CA GLU A 333 -35.41 25.97 -8.41
C GLU A 333 -35.09 25.91 -6.92
N ASP A 334 -35.89 25.11 -6.19
CA ASP A 334 -35.67 24.81 -4.78
C ASP A 334 -34.34 24.07 -4.56
N PHE A 335 -33.62 24.48 -3.52
CA PHE A 335 -32.34 23.87 -3.12
C PHE A 335 -32.33 23.56 -1.62
N LEU A 336 -31.57 22.54 -1.24
CA LEU A 336 -31.26 22.27 0.15
C LEU A 336 -29.95 22.95 0.52
N PHE A 337 -29.99 23.90 1.46
CA PHE A 337 -28.80 24.52 1.99
C PHE A 337 -28.31 23.77 3.24
N VAL A 338 -27.05 23.32 3.22
CA VAL A 338 -26.41 22.65 4.35
C VAL A 338 -25.20 23.44 4.80
N SER A 339 -25.23 23.91 6.05
CA SER A 339 -24.08 24.52 6.71
C SER A 339 -23.31 23.48 7.52
N GLY A 340 -21.99 23.40 7.33
CA GLY A 340 -21.11 22.54 8.11
C GLY A 340 -21.07 22.88 9.60
N GLU A 341 -21.42 24.12 9.97
CA GLU A 341 -21.54 24.52 11.39
C GLU A 341 -22.70 23.81 12.11
N ALA A 342 -23.70 23.35 11.36
CA ALA A 342 -24.83 22.58 11.89
C ALA A 342 -24.54 21.05 11.93
N LEU A 343 -23.39 20.61 11.41
CA LEU A 343 -23.04 19.19 11.32
C LEU A 343 -22.06 18.79 12.43
N SER A 344 -22.32 17.62 13.02
CA SER A 344 -21.42 16.99 13.99
C SER A 344 -21.22 15.53 13.59
N PHE A 345 -20.13 15.24 12.89
CA PHE A 345 -19.74 13.87 12.53
C PHE A 345 -18.82 13.31 13.61
N LYS A 346 -19.25 12.26 14.31
CA LYS A 346 -18.45 11.51 15.28
C LYS A 346 -17.68 10.36 14.63
N GLY A 347 -18.09 9.95 13.44
CA GLY A 347 -17.51 8.84 12.71
C GLY A 347 -18.10 8.69 11.32
N PHE A 348 -17.75 7.59 10.67
CA PHE A 348 -18.15 7.30 9.30
C PHE A 348 -19.65 6.95 9.19
N SER A 349 -20.24 6.32 10.21
CA SER A 349 -21.69 6.09 10.29
C SER A 349 -22.52 7.36 10.13
N ASP A 350 -22.12 8.45 10.77
CA ASP A 350 -22.84 9.72 10.68
C ASP A 350 -22.78 10.29 9.25
N ILE A 351 -21.63 10.15 8.57
CA ILE A 351 -21.44 10.58 7.19
C ILE A 351 -22.28 9.73 6.23
N LYS A 352 -22.30 8.40 6.43
CA LYS A 352 -23.15 7.48 5.67
C LYS A 352 -24.62 7.82 5.83
N LYS A 353 -25.08 8.01 7.07
CA LYS A 353 -26.45 8.38 7.37
C LYS A 353 -26.81 9.71 6.71
N PHE A 354 -25.95 10.71 6.84
CA PHE A 354 -26.16 12.00 6.19
C PHE A 354 -26.24 11.88 4.65
N CYS A 355 -25.39 11.05 4.04
CA CYS A 355 -25.47 10.76 2.60
C CYS A 355 -26.81 10.10 2.23
N GLU A 356 -27.26 9.10 3.00
CA GLU A 356 -28.56 8.45 2.78
C GLU A 356 -29.75 9.41 2.97
N ASP A 357 -29.70 10.29 3.97
CA ASP A 357 -30.74 11.32 4.17
C ASP A 357 -30.79 12.26 2.95
N LEU A 358 -29.63 12.65 2.39
CA LEU A 358 -29.55 13.47 1.18
C LEU A 358 -30.05 12.73 -0.07
N LYS A 359 -29.74 11.43 -0.22
CA LYS A 359 -30.26 10.59 -1.32
C LYS A 359 -31.78 10.55 -1.30
N ASN A 360 -32.37 10.35 -0.13
CA ASN A 360 -33.81 10.22 0.07
C ASN A 360 -34.55 11.57 0.07
N SER A 361 -33.84 12.70 0.17
CA SER A 361 -34.45 14.03 0.07
C SER A 361 -35.03 14.29 -1.32
N HIS A 362 -36.06 15.14 -1.41
CA HIS A 362 -36.66 15.53 -2.69
C HIS A 362 -35.85 16.62 -3.42
N PHE A 363 -34.91 17.27 -2.75
CA PHE A 363 -34.08 18.33 -3.33
C PHE A 363 -33.05 17.76 -4.31
N LYS A 364 -33.02 18.29 -5.53
CA LYS A 364 -31.99 17.95 -6.52
C LYS A 364 -30.74 18.78 -6.35
N ARG A 365 -30.87 20.03 -5.92
CA ARG A 365 -29.76 20.98 -5.75
C ARG A 365 -29.35 21.03 -4.29
N LEU A 366 -28.08 20.72 -4.03
CA LEU A 366 -27.51 20.66 -2.67
C LEU A 366 -26.42 21.72 -2.56
N VAL A 367 -26.69 22.78 -1.82
CA VAL A 367 -25.72 23.85 -1.56
C VAL A 367 -25.01 23.53 -0.26
N LEU A 368 -23.74 23.15 -0.36
CA LEU A 368 -22.93 22.73 0.77
C LEU A 368 -21.95 23.84 1.14
N TRP A 369 -22.21 24.50 2.26
CA TRP A 369 -21.40 25.61 2.77
C TRP A 369 -20.60 25.17 4.00
N LYS A 370 -19.28 25.36 4.00
CA LYS A 370 -18.38 24.97 5.11
C LYS A 370 -18.48 23.49 5.51
N VAL A 371 -19.07 22.64 4.67
CA VAL A 371 -19.02 21.19 4.85
C VAL A 371 -17.58 20.75 4.54
N PRO A 372 -16.91 19.97 5.41
CA PRO A 372 -15.52 19.58 5.17
C PRO A 372 -15.34 18.95 3.79
N SER A 373 -14.37 19.41 3.00
CA SER A 373 -14.24 19.00 1.59
C SER A 373 -14.00 17.49 1.41
N GLY A 374 -13.40 16.82 2.39
CA GLY A 374 -13.35 15.34 2.43
C GLY A 374 -14.76 14.71 2.47
N VAL A 375 -15.67 15.23 3.30
CA VAL A 375 -17.07 14.79 3.36
C VAL A 375 -17.78 15.08 2.04
N VAL A 376 -17.61 16.29 1.49
CA VAL A 376 -18.21 16.64 0.19
C VAL A 376 -17.71 15.72 -0.92
N SER A 377 -16.42 15.38 -0.90
CA SER A 377 -15.85 14.43 -1.85
C SER A 377 -16.46 13.03 -1.72
N TYR A 378 -16.74 12.57 -0.50
CA TYR A 378 -17.47 11.31 -0.29
C TYR A 378 -18.90 11.39 -0.87
N LEU A 379 -19.61 12.49 -0.64
CA LEU A 379 -20.95 12.71 -1.19
C LEU A 379 -20.95 12.69 -2.71
N LEU A 380 -19.99 13.33 -3.37
CA LEU A 380 -19.87 13.35 -4.83
C LEU A 380 -19.68 11.95 -5.44
N GLU A 381 -19.08 11.01 -4.70
CA GLU A 381 -18.88 9.63 -5.14
C GLU A 381 -20.12 8.74 -4.94
N HIS A 382 -20.99 9.09 -3.98
CA HIS A 382 -22.07 8.22 -3.51
C HIS A 382 -23.48 8.75 -3.79
N LEU A 383 -23.64 10.06 -4.01
CA LEU A 383 -24.93 10.63 -4.41
C LEU A 383 -25.26 10.24 -5.85
N PRO A 384 -26.55 10.05 -6.17
CA PRO A 384 -26.96 9.74 -7.53
C PRO A 384 -26.70 10.95 -8.45
N PRO A 385 -26.49 10.72 -9.77
CA PRO A 385 -26.06 11.76 -10.71
C PRO A 385 -27.02 12.95 -10.88
N ASP A 386 -28.29 12.78 -10.49
CA ASP A 386 -29.32 13.82 -10.54
C ASP A 386 -29.24 14.81 -9.37
N LYS A 387 -28.42 14.52 -8.35
CA LYS A 387 -28.12 15.43 -7.23
C LYS A 387 -26.98 16.36 -7.62
N LEU A 388 -27.32 17.61 -7.91
CA LEU A 388 -26.37 18.66 -8.27
C LEU A 388 -25.77 19.27 -7.00
N VAL A 389 -24.47 19.03 -6.79
CA VAL A 389 -23.74 19.54 -5.62
C VAL A 389 -23.06 20.87 -5.95
N TYR A 390 -23.43 21.91 -5.20
CA TYR A 390 -22.80 23.23 -5.21
C TYR A 390 -21.90 23.32 -3.99
N HIS A 391 -20.59 23.18 -4.20
CA HIS A 391 -19.59 23.16 -3.15
C HIS A 391 -19.02 24.55 -2.90
N LEU A 392 -19.36 25.12 -1.74
CA LEU A 392 -18.89 26.43 -1.30
C LEU A 392 -17.93 26.23 -0.12
N SER A 393 -16.67 26.61 -0.31
CA SER A 393 -15.59 26.26 0.61
C SER A 393 -14.67 27.44 0.90
N LYS A 394 -13.86 27.36 1.97
CA LYS A 394 -12.85 28.38 2.26
C LYS A 394 -11.48 28.01 1.70
N HIS A 395 -11.24 26.75 1.38
CA HIS A 395 -9.89 26.26 1.10
C HIS A 395 -9.80 25.51 -0.22
N TYR A 396 -10.54 24.41 -0.36
CA TYR A 396 -10.35 23.52 -1.51
C TYR A 396 -11.54 23.59 -2.46
N LEU A 397 -11.27 23.64 -3.76
CA LEU A 397 -12.29 23.49 -4.79
C LEU A 397 -12.34 22.04 -5.24
N LEU A 398 -13.54 21.56 -5.59
CA LEU A 398 -13.77 20.18 -6.03
C LEU A 398 -14.28 20.21 -7.47
N PRO A 399 -13.45 19.89 -8.48
CA PRO A 399 -13.86 19.90 -9.88
C PRO A 399 -15.03 18.96 -10.17
N LYS A 400 -15.15 17.84 -9.44
CA LYS A 400 -16.27 16.90 -9.59
C LYS A 400 -17.63 17.47 -9.17
N ALA A 401 -17.66 18.56 -8.41
CA ALA A 401 -18.92 19.21 -8.06
C ALA A 401 -19.59 19.80 -9.31
N HIS A 402 -20.92 19.91 -9.30
CA HIS A 402 -21.65 20.61 -10.36
C HIS A 402 -21.20 22.08 -10.43
N LEU A 403 -20.94 22.67 -9.28
CA LEU A 403 -20.28 23.97 -9.17
C LEU A 403 -19.39 23.96 -7.93
N SER A 404 -18.18 24.52 -8.02
CA SER A 404 -17.33 24.75 -6.85
C SER A 404 -16.76 26.16 -6.83
N LEU A 405 -16.98 26.87 -5.74
CA LEU A 405 -16.59 28.27 -5.58
C LEU A 405 -15.97 28.50 -4.21
N ARG A 406 -14.92 29.33 -4.17
CA ARG A 406 -14.27 29.72 -2.92
C ARG A 406 -14.94 30.96 -2.35
N VAL A 407 -15.27 30.89 -1.07
CA VAL A 407 -15.88 31.98 -0.29
C VAL A 407 -14.96 32.25 0.89
N ASP A 408 -13.80 32.81 0.57
CA ASP A 408 -12.66 33.01 1.48
C ASP A 408 -12.59 34.39 2.13
N THR A 409 -13.38 35.35 1.65
CA THR A 409 -13.49 36.69 2.25
C THR A 409 -14.81 36.87 3.00
N LYS A 410 -14.82 37.79 3.97
CA LYS A 410 -16.04 38.14 4.72
C LYS A 410 -17.12 38.71 3.81
N GLU A 411 -16.73 39.52 2.82
CA GLU A 411 -17.65 40.12 1.86
C GLU A 411 -18.39 39.05 1.05
N LYS A 412 -17.66 38.04 0.53
CA LYS A 412 -18.27 36.91 -0.18
C LYS A 412 -19.21 36.12 0.72
N GLU A 413 -18.83 35.91 1.98
CA GLU A 413 -19.64 35.20 2.98
C GLU A 413 -20.94 35.97 3.31
N GLU A 414 -20.88 37.29 3.49
CA GLU A 414 -22.04 38.15 3.72
C GLU A 414 -23.01 38.14 2.52
N VAL A 415 -22.47 38.23 1.31
CA VAL A 415 -23.26 38.14 0.07
C VAL A 415 -23.97 36.79 -0.01
N LEU A 416 -23.24 35.69 0.16
CA LEU A 416 -23.80 34.34 0.16
C LEU A 416 -24.94 34.19 1.18
N LEU A 417 -24.71 34.59 2.43
CA LEU A 417 -25.71 34.49 3.50
C LEU A 417 -26.95 35.37 3.21
N SER A 418 -26.76 36.55 2.62
CA SER A 418 -27.86 37.43 2.24
C SER A 418 -28.76 36.79 1.17
N LEU A 419 -28.19 36.06 0.21
CA LEU A 419 -28.92 35.37 -0.85
C LEU A 419 -29.73 34.21 -0.28
N ILE A 420 -29.09 33.42 0.58
CA ILE A 420 -29.74 32.30 1.26
C ILE A 420 -30.92 32.80 2.11
N SER A 421 -30.76 33.90 2.84
CA SER A 421 -31.83 34.46 3.68
C SER A 421 -33.08 34.92 2.92
N LYS A 422 -32.95 35.21 1.61
CA LYS A 422 -34.06 35.62 0.74
C LYS A 422 -34.86 34.43 0.19
N SER A 423 -34.30 33.23 0.23
CA SER A 423 -34.85 32.03 -0.41
C SER A 423 -35.31 30.96 0.59
N PHE A 424 -35.31 31.24 1.91
CA PHE A 424 -35.49 30.20 2.95
C PHE A 424 -36.94 29.96 3.40
N VAL A 425 -37.32 28.67 3.43
CA VAL A 425 -38.06 28.02 4.53
C VAL A 425 -37.24 26.80 4.95
N VAL A 426 -37.05 26.64 6.27
CA VAL A 426 -36.16 25.68 6.95
C VAL A 426 -36.33 24.24 6.52
#